data_AF-A0A7J2HS99-F1
#
_entry.id   AF-A0A7J2HS99-F1
#
_cell.length_a   1.000
_cell.length_b   1.000
_cell.length_c   1.000
_cell.angle_alpha   90.00
_cell.angle_beta   90.00
_cell.angle_gamma   90.00
#
_symmetry.space_group_name_H-M   'P 1'
#
loop_
_entity.id
_entity.type
_entity.pdbx_description
1 polymer ?
#
loop_
_entity_poly.entity_id
_entity_poly.type
_entity_poly.pdbx_seq_one_letter_code
_entity_poly.pdbx_strand_id
1 'polypeptide(L)'
;MSRRTLSITKEIIDLLSKPEVIGLATHRHLQHERAIYLKHGRCGFAIDVLVREGGERKLYSILVEAEVKRTKRKFKSFMELGGTVRYQLSQKIGDTFKIKRRKLTYRNGEELFHQVDLVRSAFYEKYRQLKAAEGIEPSRIDEEIFHAAGISPDEMLLGV
;
A
#
# COMPACT_ATOMS: atom_id res chain seq x y z
N MET A 1 19.35 15.55 1.25
CA MET A 1 19.04 15.05 -0.10
C MET A 1 17.54 14.94 -0.25
N SER A 2 16.93 15.58 -1.25
CA SER A 2 15.50 15.43 -1.53
C SER A 2 15.20 13.96 -1.84
N ARG A 3 14.30 13.34 -1.08
CA ARG A 3 13.94 11.94 -1.27
C ARG A 3 13.03 11.89 -2.50
N ARG A 4 13.44 11.11 -3.51
CA ARG A 4 12.70 10.94 -4.77
C ARG A 4 11.38 10.23 -4.49
N THR A 5 10.28 10.71 -5.07
CA THR A 5 9.01 9.96 -5.10
C THR A 5 8.97 9.07 -6.35
N LEU A 6 8.68 7.78 -6.19
CA LEU A 6 8.50 6.85 -7.29
C LEU A 6 7.13 7.03 -7.95
N SER A 7 7.03 6.77 -9.26
CA SER A 7 5.77 6.97 -10.00
C SER A 7 4.63 6.07 -9.52
N ILE A 8 4.94 4.87 -9.03
CA ILE A 8 3.94 3.99 -8.40
C ILE A 8 3.43 4.53 -7.07
N THR A 9 4.30 5.18 -6.28
CA THR A 9 3.92 5.81 -5.02
C THR A 9 2.90 6.91 -5.28
N LYS A 10 3.19 7.77 -6.27
CA LYS A 10 2.26 8.82 -6.70
C LYS A 10 0.93 8.23 -7.18
N GLU A 11 0.95 7.19 -8.02
CA GLU A 11 -0.28 6.54 -8.50
C GLU A 11 -1.13 5.95 -7.37
N ILE A 12 -0.50 5.33 -6.36
CA ILE A 12 -1.22 4.78 -5.21
C ILE A 12 -1.85 5.91 -4.38
N ILE A 13 -1.11 6.99 -4.10
CA ILE A 13 -1.61 8.14 -3.36
C ILE A 13 -2.74 8.82 -4.13
N ASP A 14 -2.57 9.07 -5.42
CA ASP A 14 -3.60 9.68 -6.28
C ASP A 14 -4.90 8.85 -6.25
N LEU A 15 -4.81 7.52 -6.21
CA LEU A 15 -5.98 6.64 -6.06
C LEU A 15 -6.62 6.74 -4.67
N LEU A 16 -5.83 6.71 -3.60
CA LEU A 16 -6.32 6.80 -2.20
C LEU A 16 -6.98 8.16 -1.91
N SER A 17 -6.44 9.23 -2.48
CA SER A 17 -6.90 10.59 -2.26
C SER A 17 -8.12 10.98 -3.09
N LYS A 18 -8.63 10.10 -3.96
CA LYS A 18 -9.85 10.37 -4.72
C LYS A 18 -11.02 10.70 -3.77
N PRO A 19 -11.80 11.77 -4.02
CA PRO A 19 -13.01 12.07 -3.26
C PRO A 19 -14.00 10.90 -3.27
N GLU A 20 -14.09 10.17 -4.37
CA GLU A 20 -15.03 9.08 -4.63
C GLU A 20 -14.68 7.77 -3.91
N VAL A 21 -13.52 7.70 -3.24
CA VAL A 21 -13.17 6.55 -2.41
C VAL A 21 -14.12 6.49 -1.22
N ILE A 22 -14.86 5.39 -1.14
CA ILE A 22 -15.88 5.11 -0.13
C ILE A 22 -15.46 4.00 0.82
N GLY A 23 -14.38 3.27 0.51
CA GLY A 23 -13.85 2.24 1.39
C GLY A 23 -12.41 1.90 1.07
N LEU A 24 -11.69 1.37 2.05
CA LEU A 24 -10.32 0.90 1.90
C LEU A 24 -9.95 -0.08 3.02
N ALA A 25 -9.04 -1.00 2.72
CA ALA A 25 -8.54 -1.97 3.68
C ALA A 25 -7.05 -2.31 3.47
N THR A 26 -6.35 -2.69 4.54
CA THR A 26 -4.97 -3.21 4.48
C THR A 26 -4.67 -4.16 5.64
N HIS A 27 -3.84 -5.19 5.39
CA HIS A 27 -3.50 -6.21 6.39
C HIS A 27 -2.31 -5.88 7.30
N ARG A 28 -1.40 -4.97 6.91
CA ARG A 28 -0.10 -4.83 7.58
C ARG A 28 0.19 -3.39 7.99
N HIS A 29 0.85 -3.26 9.13
CA HIS A 29 1.45 -2.00 9.60
C HIS A 29 2.91 -1.90 9.15
N LEU A 30 3.37 -0.65 8.97
CA LEU A 30 4.71 -0.29 8.53
C LEU A 30 5.85 -0.97 9.31
N GLN A 31 5.72 -1.09 10.64
CA GLN A 31 6.76 -1.66 11.48
C GLN A 31 7.05 -3.12 11.14
N HIS A 32 6.01 -3.90 10.83
CA HIS A 32 6.15 -5.30 10.44
C HIS A 32 6.85 -5.43 9.07
N GLU A 33 6.53 -4.57 8.11
CA GLU A 33 7.19 -4.56 6.80
C GLU A 33 8.69 -4.27 6.91
N ARG A 34 9.05 -3.30 7.74
CA ARG A 34 10.46 -2.96 8.00
C ARG A 34 11.22 -4.09 8.66
N ALA A 35 10.63 -4.74 9.66
CA ALA A 35 11.24 -5.88 10.33
C ALA A 35 11.46 -7.07 9.37
N ILE A 36 10.46 -7.40 8.54
CA ILE A 36 10.56 -8.48 7.54
C ILE A 36 11.65 -8.15 6.51
N TYR A 37 11.70 -6.92 6.01
CA TYR A 37 12.72 -6.49 5.05
C TYR A 37 14.13 -6.58 5.64
N LEU A 38 14.34 -6.11 6.87
CA LEU A 38 15.64 -6.18 7.54
C LEU A 38 16.13 -7.62 7.71
N LYS A 39 15.21 -8.56 7.93
CA LYS A 39 15.54 -9.98 8.13
C LYS A 39 15.76 -10.73 6.81
N HIS A 40 14.98 -10.43 5.78
CA HIS A 40 14.90 -11.27 4.57
C HIS A 40 15.27 -10.56 3.27
N GLY A 41 15.47 -9.25 3.29
CA GLY A 41 15.71 -8.44 2.09
C GLY A 41 14.49 -8.39 1.16
N ARG A 42 13.31 -8.76 1.64
CA ARG A 42 12.04 -8.72 0.91
C ARG A 42 10.92 -8.28 1.81
N CYS A 43 9.96 -7.54 1.29
CA CYS A 43 8.72 -7.17 1.98
C CYS A 43 7.63 -6.87 0.96
N GLY A 44 6.40 -6.70 1.43
CA GLY A 44 5.29 -6.31 0.58
C GLY A 44 4.08 -5.93 1.39
N PHE A 45 3.16 -5.23 0.72
CA PHE A 45 1.89 -4.84 1.28
C PHE A 45 0.80 -4.91 0.21
N ALA A 46 -0.43 -5.07 0.69
CA ALA A 46 -1.64 -5.00 -0.11
C ALA A 46 -2.58 -3.94 0.45
N ILE A 47 -3.23 -3.21 -0.46
CA ILE A 47 -4.29 -2.24 -0.14
C ILE A 47 -5.44 -2.47 -1.10
N ASP A 48 -6.63 -2.67 -0.56
CA ASP A 48 -7.86 -2.63 -1.32
C ASP A 48 -8.50 -1.25 -1.19
N VAL A 49 -9.04 -0.73 -2.28
CA VAL A 49 -9.66 0.59 -2.37
C VAL A 49 -10.97 0.45 -3.14
N LEU A 50 -12.07 0.84 -2.50
CA LEU A 50 -13.40 0.86 -3.07
C LEU A 50 -13.77 2.28 -3.46
N VAL A 51 -14.11 2.49 -4.73
CA VAL A 51 -14.41 3.80 -5.31
C VAL A 51 -15.81 3.79 -5.91
N ARG A 52 -16.58 4.87 -5.72
CA ARG A 52 -17.88 5.08 -6.36
C ARG A 52 -17.73 6.02 -7.58
N GLU A 53 -17.56 5.46 -8.77
CA GLU A 53 -17.43 6.24 -10.00
C GLU A 53 -18.69 6.07 -10.88
N GLY A 54 -19.39 7.16 -11.19
CA GLY A 54 -20.56 7.11 -12.07
C GLY A 54 -21.74 6.31 -11.50
N GLY A 55 -21.86 6.22 -10.17
CA GLY A 55 -22.88 5.41 -9.48
C GLY A 55 -22.48 3.94 -9.27
N GLU A 56 -21.40 3.48 -9.89
CA GLU A 56 -20.92 2.10 -9.76
C GLU A 56 -19.84 1.97 -8.69
N ARG A 57 -19.88 0.86 -7.93
CA ARG A 57 -18.82 0.46 -6.98
C ARG A 57 -17.72 -0.27 -7.74
N LYS A 58 -16.51 0.27 -7.71
CA LYS A 58 -15.32 -0.34 -8.33
C LYS A 58 -14.28 -0.65 -7.26
N LEU A 59 -13.88 -1.91 -7.21
CA LEU A 59 -12.82 -2.37 -6.32
C LEU A 59 -11.48 -2.36 -7.05
N TYR A 60 -10.51 -1.68 -6.46
CA TYR A 60 -9.12 -1.67 -6.87
C TYR A 60 -8.29 -2.38 -5.80
N SER A 61 -7.52 -3.39 -6.19
CA SER A 61 -6.59 -4.09 -5.32
C SER A 61 -5.15 -3.79 -5.74
N ILE A 62 -4.38 -3.26 -4.81
CA ILE A 62 -2.98 -2.86 -4.99
C ILE A 62 -2.11 -3.88 -4.28
N LEU A 63 -1.17 -4.48 -5.00
CA LEU A 63 -0.12 -5.33 -4.45
C LEU A 63 1.24 -4.72 -4.76
N VAL A 64 2.05 -4.53 -3.73
CA VAL A 64 3.42 -4.05 -3.83
C VAL A 64 4.36 -5.03 -3.16
N GLU A 65 5.37 -5.48 -3.90
CA GLU A 65 6.43 -6.33 -3.39
C GLU A 65 7.78 -5.67 -3.65
N ALA A 66 8.65 -5.63 -2.65
CA ALA A 66 10.01 -5.14 -2.76
C ALA A 66 11.00 -6.27 -2.47
N GLU A 67 12.06 -6.33 -3.25
CA GLU A 67 13.12 -7.32 -3.13
C GLU A 67 14.49 -6.68 -3.38
N VAL A 68 15.40 -6.87 -2.44
CA VAL A 68 16.77 -6.38 -2.51
C VAL A 68 17.53 -7.06 -3.64
N LYS A 69 18.34 -6.31 -4.37
CA LYS A 69 19.25 -6.89 -5.36
C LYS A 69 20.42 -7.54 -4.62
N ARG A 70 20.41 -8.88 -4.55
CA ARG A 70 21.48 -9.65 -3.91
C ARG A 70 22.84 -9.32 -4.53
N THR A 71 23.85 -9.20 -3.67
CA THR A 71 25.24 -8.91 -4.05
C THR A 71 26.18 -9.87 -3.34
N LYS A 72 27.33 -10.17 -3.98
CA LYS A 72 28.42 -10.95 -3.37
C LYS A 72 29.31 -10.10 -2.44
N ARG A 73 29.17 -8.77 -2.49
CA ARG A 73 29.92 -7.85 -1.63
C ARG A 73 29.44 -7.97 -0.18
N LYS A 74 30.34 -7.79 0.79
CA LYS A 74 29.94 -7.66 2.19
C LYS A 74 29.12 -6.38 2.37
N PHE A 75 27.99 -6.49 3.06
CA PHE A 75 27.12 -5.38 3.44
C PHE A 75 26.68 -5.59 4.90
N LYS A 76 26.39 -4.51 5.63
CA LYS A 76 25.99 -4.61 7.05
C LYS A 76 24.49 -4.76 7.23
N SER A 77 23.72 -4.22 6.29
CA SER A 77 22.26 -4.24 6.32
C SER A 77 21.68 -4.20 4.91
N PHE A 78 20.52 -4.84 4.71
CA PHE A 78 19.76 -4.69 3.47
C PHE A 78 19.29 -3.24 3.23
N MET A 79 19.32 -2.38 4.25
CA MET A 79 19.05 -0.95 4.10
C MET A 79 20.07 -0.24 3.23
N GLU A 80 21.30 -0.74 3.16
CA GLU A 80 22.38 -0.16 2.34
C GLU A 80 22.23 -0.51 0.84
N LEU A 81 21.38 -1.50 0.53
CA LEU A 81 21.26 -2.06 -0.80
C LEU A 81 20.00 -1.58 -1.52
N GLY A 82 20.15 -1.27 -2.81
CA GLY A 82 19.04 -1.08 -3.71
C GLY A 82 18.39 -2.39 -4.14
N GLY A 83 17.26 -2.28 -4.82
CA GLY A 83 16.48 -3.43 -5.24
C GLY A 83 15.41 -3.10 -6.25
N THR A 84 14.43 -3.99 -6.34
CA THR A 84 13.30 -3.91 -7.26
C THR A 84 11.99 -3.79 -6.48
N VAL A 85 11.08 -2.97 -6.97
CA VAL A 85 9.67 -2.98 -6.57
C VAL A 85 8.83 -3.55 -7.72
N ARG A 86 7.99 -4.53 -7.43
CA ARG A 86 6.93 -5.06 -8.29
C ARG A 86 5.62 -4.47 -7.80
N TYR A 87 4.87 -3.86 -8.71
CA TYR A 87 3.56 -3.24 -8.46
C TYR A 87 2.52 -3.90 -9.35
N GLN A 88 1.39 -4.26 -8.76
CA GLN A 88 0.21 -4.71 -9.46
C GLN A 88 -1.01 -3.92 -8.98
N LEU A 89 -1.80 -3.42 -9.93
CA LEU A 89 -3.12 -2.85 -9.70
C LEU A 89 -4.13 -3.72 -10.43
N SER A 90 -5.06 -4.29 -9.68
CA SER A 90 -6.16 -5.10 -10.20
C SER A 90 -7.45 -4.32 -10.01
N GLN A 91 -8.21 -4.10 -11.07
CA GLN A 91 -9.54 -3.52 -10.99
C GLN A 91 -10.56 -4.63 -11.25
N LYS A 92 -11.48 -4.85 -10.31
CA LYS A 92 -12.62 -5.75 -10.53
C LYS A 92 -13.64 -5.07 -11.43
N ILE A 93 -14.03 -5.74 -12.51
CA ILE A 93 -15.05 -5.28 -13.47
C ILE A 93 -16.00 -6.47 -13.67
N GLY A 94 -17.15 -6.43 -12.98
CA GLY A 94 -18.04 -7.59 -12.87
C GLY A 94 -17.30 -8.80 -12.28
N ASP A 95 -17.28 -9.91 -13.03
CA ASP A 95 -16.59 -11.15 -12.64
C ASP A 95 -15.14 -11.24 -13.15
N THR A 96 -14.62 -10.17 -13.76
CA THR A 96 -13.28 -10.15 -14.36
C THR A 96 -12.35 -9.15 -13.70
N PHE A 97 -11.05 -9.30 -13.96
CA PHE A 97 -10.01 -8.40 -13.46
C PHE A 97 -9.24 -7.74 -14.59
N LYS A 98 -9.21 -6.41 -14.60
CA LYS A 98 -8.25 -5.65 -15.40
C LYS A 98 -6.99 -5.45 -14.57
N ILE A 99 -5.88 -6.01 -15.03
CA ILE A 99 -4.61 -6.01 -14.28
C ILE A 99 -3.58 -5.13 -14.98
N LYS A 100 -2.95 -4.24 -14.20
CA LYS A 100 -1.81 -3.41 -14.62
C LYS A 100 -0.61 -3.75 -13.75
N ARG A 101 0.52 -4.08 -14.38
CA ARG A 101 1.76 -4.43 -13.68
C ARG A 101 2.89 -3.47 -14.04
N ARG A 102 3.73 -3.13 -13.06
CA ARG A 102 4.96 -2.36 -13.28
C ARG A 102 6.10 -2.91 -12.43
N LYS A 103 7.32 -2.67 -12.90
CA LYS A 103 8.56 -3.00 -12.20
C LYS A 103 9.43 -1.74 -12.14
N LEU A 104 9.90 -1.39 -10.97
CA LEU A 104 10.76 -0.23 -10.72
C LEU A 104 11.95 -0.64 -9.87
N THR A 105 12.93 0.25 -9.75
CA THR A 105 14.07 0.07 -8.87
C THR A 105 14.09 1.15 -7.78
N TYR A 106 14.65 0.79 -6.64
CA TYR A 106 14.96 1.71 -5.54
C TYR A 106 16.46 1.65 -5.24
N ARG A 107 17.02 2.77 -4.78
CA ARG A 107 18.46 2.98 -4.56
C ARG A 107 18.96 2.35 -3.27
N ASN A 108 18.15 2.37 -2.21
CA ASN A 108 18.45 1.81 -0.90
C ASN A 108 17.17 1.63 -0.07
N GLY A 109 17.27 0.97 1.08
CA GLY A 109 16.12 0.72 1.96
C GLY A 109 15.48 2.01 2.46
N GLU A 110 16.25 3.09 2.68
CA GLU A 110 15.69 4.38 3.11
C GLU A 110 14.77 5.00 2.04
N GLU A 111 15.14 4.91 0.76
CA GLU A 111 14.25 5.34 -0.33
C GLU A 111 12.99 4.49 -0.40
N LEU A 112 13.13 3.16 -0.24
CA LEU A 112 12.00 2.23 -0.22
C LEU A 112 11.02 2.58 0.89
N PHE A 113 11.49 2.64 2.15
CA PHE A 113 10.61 2.91 3.29
C PHE A 113 10.04 4.32 3.28
N HIS A 114 10.76 5.30 2.73
CA HIS A 114 10.16 6.60 2.48
C HIS A 114 8.94 6.52 1.55
N GLN A 115 8.95 5.68 0.51
CA GLN A 115 7.76 5.48 -0.33
C GLN A 115 6.62 4.85 0.46
N VAL A 116 6.93 3.84 1.29
CA VAL A 116 5.95 3.16 2.12
C VAL A 116 5.32 4.15 3.10
N ASP A 117 6.12 5.01 3.74
CA ASP A 117 5.65 6.05 4.67
C ASP A 117 4.67 7.01 4.00
N LEU A 118 4.96 7.42 2.75
CA LEU A 118 4.07 8.30 1.97
C LEU A 118 2.73 7.61 1.68
N VAL A 119 2.76 6.35 1.23
CA VAL A 119 1.54 5.56 0.98
C VAL A 119 0.74 5.35 2.27
N ARG A 120 1.41 5.02 3.37
CA ARG A 120 0.77 4.78 4.67
C ARG A 120 0.15 6.05 5.22
N SER A 121 0.82 7.19 5.11
CA SER A 121 0.27 8.49 5.50
C SER A 121 -1.02 8.79 4.74
N ALA A 122 -1.02 8.63 3.42
CA ALA A 122 -2.22 8.83 2.59
C ALA A 122 -3.34 7.84 2.92
N PHE A 123 -3.01 6.57 3.14
CA PHE A 123 -3.97 5.55 3.56
C PHE A 123 -4.66 5.95 4.88
N TYR A 124 -3.88 6.28 5.92
CA TYR A 124 -4.45 6.61 7.23
C TYR A 124 -5.18 7.95 7.24
N GLU A 125 -4.77 8.91 6.42
CA GLU A 125 -5.51 10.15 6.21
C GLU A 125 -6.91 9.85 5.68
N LYS A 126 -7.01 9.08 4.59
CA LYS A 126 -8.31 8.69 4.03
C LYS A 126 -9.10 7.78 4.96
N TYR A 127 -8.42 6.87 5.66
CA TYR A 127 -9.02 5.99 6.65
C TYR A 127 -9.77 6.77 7.74
N ARG A 128 -9.09 7.77 8.33
CA ARG A 128 -9.68 8.65 9.35
C ARG A 128 -10.84 9.46 8.79
N GLN A 129 -10.75 9.95 7.55
CA GLN A 129 -11.87 10.65 6.90
C GLN A 129 -13.10 9.76 6.77
N LEU A 130 -12.94 8.50 6.34
CA LEU A 130 -14.03 7.54 6.22
C LEU A 130 -14.63 7.17 7.59
N LYS A 131 -13.79 6.87 8.58
CA LYS A 131 -14.24 6.59 9.96
C LYS A 131 -14.97 7.77 10.59
N ALA A 132 -14.50 8.99 10.38
CA ALA A 132 -15.17 10.19 10.85
C ALA A 132 -16.55 10.38 10.20
N ALA A 133 -16.69 10.06 8.91
CA ALA A 133 -17.99 10.07 8.22
C ALA A 133 -18.96 9.00 8.76
N GLU A 134 -18.44 7.91 9.33
CA GLU A 134 -19.19 6.88 10.05
C GLU A 134 -19.45 7.24 11.54
N GLY A 135 -18.95 8.38 12.02
CA GLY A 135 -19.10 8.82 13.41
C GLY A 135 -18.19 8.11 14.41
N ILE A 136 -17.13 7.43 13.95
CA ILE A 136 -16.18 6.72 14.81
C ILE A 136 -15.07 7.68 15.27
N GLU A 137 -14.85 7.72 16.59
CA GLU A 137 -13.81 8.57 17.19
C GLU A 137 -12.38 8.08 16.86
N PRO A 138 -11.41 8.99 16.63
CA PRO A 138 -10.03 8.64 16.30
C PRO A 138 -9.32 7.76 17.34
N SER A 139 -9.69 7.87 18.62
CA SER A 139 -9.12 7.11 19.74
C SER A 139 -9.32 5.59 19.60
N ARG A 140 -10.34 5.15 18.86
CA ARG A 140 -10.63 3.73 18.62
C ARG A 140 -9.90 3.14 17.42
N ILE A 141 -9.15 3.96 16.68
CA ILE A 141 -8.45 3.55 15.45
C ILE A 141 -7.08 2.92 15.75
N ASP A 142 -6.40 3.40 16.79
CA ASP A 142 -5.01 2.99 17.09
C ASP A 142 -4.88 1.55 17.64
N GLU A 143 -6.01 0.90 17.96
CA GLU A 143 -6.05 -0.47 18.50
C GLU A 143 -6.29 -1.55 17.41
N GLU A 144 -6.60 -1.16 16.18
CA GLU A 144 -6.99 -2.09 15.13
C GLU A 144 -5.78 -2.76 14.44
N ILE A 145 -5.71 -4.09 14.51
CA ILE A 145 -4.70 -4.91 13.80
C ILE A 145 -5.01 -4.99 12.29
N PHE A 146 -6.29 -4.86 11.95
CA PHE A 146 -6.81 -4.85 10.59
C PHE A 146 -7.59 -3.57 10.37
N HIS A 147 -7.08 -2.71 9.49
CA HIS A 147 -7.72 -1.43 9.20
C HIS A 147 -8.60 -1.55 7.98
N ALA A 148 -9.91 -1.44 8.18
CA ALA A 148 -10.90 -1.43 7.12
C ALA A 148 -12.04 -0.44 7.43
N ALA A 149 -12.41 0.34 6.42
CA ALA A 149 -13.53 1.27 6.46
C ALA A 149 -14.30 1.15 5.15
N GLY A 150 -15.64 1.17 5.20
CA GLY A 150 -16.50 1.18 4.02
C GLY A 150 -16.38 0.02 3.02
N ILE A 151 -15.67 -1.06 3.35
CA ILE A 151 -15.52 -2.29 2.56
C ILE A 151 -15.85 -3.50 3.42
N SER A 152 -16.72 -4.38 2.93
CA SER A 152 -17.10 -5.60 3.63
C SER A 152 -16.04 -6.71 3.47
N PRO A 153 -15.94 -7.66 4.42
CA PRO A 153 -14.97 -8.76 4.32
C PRO A 153 -15.08 -9.61 3.05
N ASP A 154 -16.30 -9.80 2.52
CA ASP A 154 -16.57 -10.55 1.28
C ASP A 154 -16.21 -9.78 0.00
N GLU A 155 -16.05 -8.46 0.09
CA GLU A 155 -15.55 -7.62 -1.00
C GLU A 155 -14.01 -7.59 -1.07
N MET A 156 -13.30 -8.00 -0.01
CA MET A 156 -11.84 -7.89 0.05
C MET A 156 -11.15 -8.96 -0.82
N LEU A 157 -10.10 -8.52 -1.50
CA LEU A 157 -9.17 -9.37 -2.27
C LEU A 157 -7.78 -9.42 -1.64
N LEU A 158 -7.65 -8.91 -0.42
CA LEU A 158 -6.43 -8.98 0.35
C LEU A 158 -6.06 -10.46 0.61
N GLY A 159 -5.14 -10.97 -0.19
CA GLY A 159 -4.41 -12.21 0.06
C GLY A 159 -2.93 -11.89 0.09
N VAL A 160 -2.22 -12.31 1.14
CA VAL A 160 -0.75 -12.19 1.25
C VAL A 160 -0.15 -13.55 1.53
#